data_AF-A0A1Q7A8V9-F1
#
_entry.id   AF-A0A1Q7A8V9-F1
#
_cell.length_a   1.000
_cell.length_b   1.000
_cell.length_c   1.000
_cell.angle_alpha   90.00
_cell.angle_beta   90.00
_cell.angle_gamma   90.00
#
_symmetry.space_group_name_H-M   'P 1'
#
loop_
_entity.id
_entity.type
_entity.pdbx_description
1 polymer ?
#
loop_
_entity_poly.entity_id
_entity_poly.type
_entity_poly.pdbx_seq_one_letter_code
_entity_poly.pdbx_strand_id
1 'polypeptide(L)'
;MPANTMTFGYFVAEELEPRLAFPVLTRAAYPLRWKDQDGIVRVANVRLFSPLLDHDLTELVAELKRRRAWRERRVGRVRLVLLRAREVYDAGVALADRGLFPRQRAAPPPP
;
A
#
# COMPACT_ATOMS: atom_id res chain seq x y z
N MET A 1 11.83 -10.37 -5.16
CA MET A 1 10.40 -10.07 -5.28
C MET A 1 10.22 -8.73 -5.96
N PRO A 2 9.18 -8.52 -6.78
CA PRO A 2 8.91 -7.21 -7.37
C PRO A 2 8.47 -6.21 -6.29
N ALA A 3 8.68 -4.92 -6.52
CA ALA A 3 8.44 -3.88 -5.52
C ALA A 3 6.98 -3.82 -5.04
N ASN A 4 6.02 -4.15 -5.92
CA ASN A 4 4.58 -4.22 -5.63
C ASN A 4 4.20 -5.27 -4.56
N THR A 5 5.13 -6.13 -4.14
CA THR A 5 4.94 -7.04 -3.00
C THR A 5 5.24 -6.38 -1.64
N MET A 6 5.72 -5.14 -1.62
CA MET A 6 6.00 -4.41 -0.38
C MET A 6 4.70 -4.06 0.35
N THR A 7 4.38 -4.81 1.40
CA THR A 7 3.16 -4.64 2.19
C THR A 7 3.08 -3.29 2.91
N PHE A 8 4.22 -2.67 3.25
CA PHE A 8 4.25 -1.37 3.89
C PHE A 8 3.59 -0.25 3.06
N GLY A 9 3.52 -0.40 1.73
CA GLY A 9 2.81 0.55 0.86
C GLY A 9 1.31 0.66 1.18
N TYR A 10 0.69 -0.41 1.67
CA TYR A 10 -0.72 -0.41 2.08
C TYR A 10 -0.96 0.43 3.34
N PHE A 11 -0.06 0.34 4.32
CA PHE A 11 -0.11 1.20 5.50
C PHE A 11 -0.01 2.68 5.12
N VAL A 12 0.93 3.03 4.23
CA VAL A 12 1.07 4.42 3.77
C VAL A 12 -0.17 4.88 3.01
N ALA A 13 -0.77 4.03 2.17
CA ALA A 13 -2.00 4.37 1.46
C ALA A 13 -3.18 4.60 2.42
N GLU A 14 -3.34 3.75 3.44
CA GLU A 14 -4.40 3.89 4.45
C GLU A 14 -4.20 5.15 5.31
N GLU A 15 -3.00 5.42 5.78
CA GLU A 15 -2.69 6.61 6.59
C GLU A 15 -2.98 7.91 5.82
N LEU A 16 -2.67 7.91 4.52
CA LEU A 16 -2.89 9.06 3.66
C LEU A 16 -4.34 9.21 3.17
N GLU A 17 -5.24 8.24 3.42
CA GLU A 17 -6.63 8.24 2.96
C GLU A 17 -7.35 9.60 3.16
N PRO A 18 -7.22 10.30 4.32
CA PRO A 18 -7.87 11.60 4.52
C PRO A 18 -7.43 12.71 3.56
N ARG A 19 -6.30 12.54 2.87
CA ARG A 19 -5.71 13.51 1.92
C ARG A 19 -6.03 13.17 0.47
N LEU A 20 -6.65 12.02 0.21
CA LEU A 20 -6.89 11.52 -1.15
C LEU A 20 -8.27 11.90 -1.67
N ALA A 21 -8.37 12.03 -2.99
CA ALA A 21 -9.63 12.31 -3.67
C ALA A 21 -10.57 11.08 -3.76
N PHE A 22 -10.10 9.90 -3.39
CA PHE A 22 -10.83 8.64 -3.47
C PHE A 22 -10.55 7.77 -2.24
N PRO A 23 -11.49 6.90 -1.84
CA PRO A 23 -11.31 6.02 -0.69
C PRO A 23 -10.34 4.87 -1.01
N VAL A 24 -9.45 4.58 -0.07
CA VAL A 24 -8.50 3.47 -0.14
C VAL A 24 -9.14 2.20 0.40
N LEU A 25 -10.08 2.34 1.33
CA LEU A 25 -10.84 1.23 1.90
C LEU A 25 -12.26 1.14 1.33
N THR A 26 -12.85 -0.05 1.40
CA THR A 26 -14.25 -0.28 1.06
C THR A 26 -15.16 0.50 2.01
N ARG A 27 -16.28 1.03 1.50
CA ARG A 27 -17.35 1.58 2.36
C ARG A 27 -18.05 0.50 3.17
N ALA A 28 -18.22 -0.69 2.58
CA ALA A 28 -18.79 -1.85 3.26
C ALA A 28 -17.80 -2.42 4.28
N ALA A 29 -18.34 -2.95 5.38
CA ALA A 29 -17.61 -3.74 6.35
C ALA A 29 -17.91 -5.24 6.14
N TYR A 30 -16.92 -6.07 6.42
CA TYR A 30 -16.93 -7.51 6.21
C TYR A 30 -16.62 -8.23 7.52
N PRO A 31 -17.32 -9.33 7.84
CA PRO A 31 -17.07 -10.07 9.06
C PRO A 31 -15.79 -10.91 8.94
N LEU A 32 -14.78 -10.58 9.75
CA LEU A 32 -13.60 -11.41 9.97
C LEU A 32 -13.82 -12.28 11.21
N ARG A 33 -13.85 -13.60 11.00
CA ARG A 33 -13.92 -14.59 12.08
C ARG A 33 -12.51 -15.02 12.47
N TRP A 34 -12.22 -15.02 13.76
CA TRP A 34 -10.95 -15.48 14.31
C TRP A 34 -11.19 -16.22 15.62
N LYS A 35 -10.25 -17.08 16.02
CA LYS A 35 -10.29 -17.76 17.31
C LYS A 35 -9.40 -17.02 18.29
N ASP A 36 -9.93 -16.69 19.46
CA ASP A 36 -9.09 -16.19 20.55
C ASP A 36 -8.27 -17.30 21.23
N GLN A 37 -7.53 -16.92 22.27
CA GLN A 37 -6.65 -17.84 22.99
C GLN A 37 -7.40 -19.02 23.63
N ASP A 38 -8.69 -18.83 23.94
CA ASP A 38 -9.56 -19.85 24.56
C ASP A 38 -10.30 -20.69 23.49
N GLY A 39 -10.04 -20.45 22.20
CA GLY A 39 -10.70 -21.12 21.10
C GLY A 39 -12.11 -20.61 20.79
N ILE A 40 -12.54 -19.51 21.42
CA ILE A 40 -13.84 -18.89 21.17
C ILE A 40 -13.78 -18.14 19.84
N VAL A 41 -14.79 -18.37 19.00
CA VAL A 41 -14.92 -17.63 17.74
C VAL A 41 -15.35 -16.20 18.03
N ARG A 42 -14.47 -15.26 17.73
CA ARG A 42 -14.72 -13.83 17.73
C ARG A 42 -15.00 -13.33 16.33
N VAL A 43 -15.77 -12.25 16.23
CA VAL A 43 -16.08 -11.57 14.97
C VAL A 43 -15.66 -10.11 15.09
N ALA A 44 -14.84 -9.66 14.14
CA ALA A 44 -14.54 -8.25 13.94
C ALA A 44 -15.11 -7.80 12.60
N ASN A 45 -15.73 -6.61 12.55
CA ASN A 45 -16.17 -6.02 11.28
C ASN A 45 -15.03 -5.16 10.74
N VAL A 46 -14.44 -5.57 9.62
CA VAL A 46 -13.28 -4.91 9.01
C VAL A 46 -13.64 -4.33 7.64
N ARG A 47 -13.00 -3.23 7.26
CA ARG A 47 -13.03 -2.74 5.88
C ARG A 47 -11.85 -3.37 5.13
N LEU A 48 -12.02 -3.62 3.83
CA LEU A 48 -10.98 -4.17 2.96
C LEU A 48 -10.38 -3.06 2.11
N PHE A 49 -9.20 -3.29 1.52
CA PHE A 49 -8.71 -2.39 0.48
C PHE A 49 -9.65 -2.40 -0.72
N SER A 50 -9.91 -1.21 -1.28
CA SER A 50 -10.75 -1.04 -2.45
C SER A 50 -10.21 -1.84 -3.64
N PRO A 51 -11.05 -2.56 -4.39
CA PRO A 51 -10.61 -3.27 -5.61
C PRO A 51 -10.16 -2.31 -6.72
N LEU A 52 -10.52 -1.03 -6.60
CA LEU A 52 -10.06 0.04 -7.49
C LEU A 52 -8.69 0.58 -7.09
N LEU A 53 -8.12 0.17 -5.95
CA LEU A 53 -6.76 0.56 -5.59
C LEU A 53 -5.77 -0.12 -6.54
N ASP A 54 -4.91 0.68 -7.18
CA ASP A 54 -3.81 0.13 -7.97
C ASP A 54 -2.63 -0.19 -7.06
N HIS A 55 -2.04 -1.37 -7.28
CA HIS A 55 -0.87 -1.85 -6.54
C HIS A 55 0.46 -1.51 -7.23
N ASP A 56 0.42 -0.76 -8.32
CA ASP A 56 1.62 -0.31 -9.04
C ASP A 56 2.41 0.76 -8.25
N LEU A 57 3.58 0.34 -7.73
CA LEU A 57 4.50 1.18 -6.97
C LEU A 57 5.56 1.88 -7.83
N THR A 58 5.44 1.90 -9.16
CA THR A 58 6.45 2.47 -10.06
C THR A 58 6.83 3.92 -9.69
N GLU A 59 5.85 4.79 -9.46
CA GLU A 59 6.09 6.18 -9.04
C GLU A 59 6.79 6.27 -7.68
N LEU A 60 6.40 5.42 -6.73
CA LEU A 60 7.03 5.35 -5.41
C LEU A 60 8.50 4.91 -5.52
N VAL A 61 8.79 3.92 -6.37
CA VAL A 61 10.16 3.46 -6.64
C VAL A 61 10.98 4.57 -7.31
N ALA A 62 10.41 5.29 -8.28
CA ALA A 62 11.07 6.40 -8.96
C ALA A 62 11.41 7.52 -7.97
N GLU A 63 10.47 7.90 -7.10
CA GLU A 63 10.65 8.92 -6.07
C GLU A 63 11.73 8.51 -5.05
N LEU A 64 11.74 7.24 -4.60
CA LEU A 64 12.77 6.71 -3.70
C LEU A 64 14.16 6.73 -4.33
N LYS A 65 14.27 6.41 -5.63
CA LYS A 65 15.54 6.52 -6.38
C LYS A 65 15.98 7.98 -6.50
N ARG A 66 15.06 8.89 -6.83
CA ARG A 66 15.32 10.33 -6.92
C ARG A 66 15.88 10.90 -5.61
N ARG A 67 15.38 10.41 -4.47
CA ARG A 67 15.83 10.77 -3.12
C ARG A 67 17.10 10.06 -2.65
N ARG A 68 17.71 9.19 -3.47
CA ARG A 68 18.83 8.31 -3.08
C ARG A 68 18.50 7.41 -1.88
N ALA A 69 17.22 7.12 -1.66
CA ALA A 69 16.71 6.23 -0.62
C ALA A 69 16.58 4.76 -1.09
N TRP A 70 16.60 4.53 -2.40
CA TRP A 70 16.61 3.18 -2.99
C TRP A 70 17.98 2.53 -2.85
N ARG A 71 18.11 1.58 -1.90
CA ARG A 71 19.36 0.84 -1.69
C ARG A 71 19.22 -0.58 -2.18
N GLU A 72 19.90 -0.87 -3.28
CA GLU A 72 19.86 -2.17 -3.93
C GLU A 72 21.22 -2.87 -3.80
N ARG A 73 21.20 -4.16 -3.47
CA ARG A 73 22.42 -4.98 -3.41
C ARG A 73 22.14 -6.39 -3.89
N ARG A 74 23.14 -7.02 -4.49
CA ARG A 74 23.10 -8.44 -4.87
C ARG A 74 23.72 -9.31 -3.78
N VAL A 75 23.01 -10.36 -3.38
CA VAL A 75 23.48 -11.41 -2.47
C VAL A 75 23.35 -12.74 -3.20
N GLY A 76 24.48 -13.26 -3.68
CA GLY A 76 24.53 -14.42 -4.57
C GLY A 76 23.74 -14.18 -5.86
N ARG A 77 22.67 -14.96 -6.07
CA ARG A 77 21.76 -14.81 -7.22
C ARG A 77 20.55 -13.92 -6.93
N VAL A 78 20.40 -13.43 -5.70
CA VAL A 78 19.23 -12.65 -5.27
C VAL A 78 19.56 -11.16 -5.28
N ARG A 79 18.67 -10.36 -5.84
CA ARG A 79 18.67 -8.91 -5.72
C ARG A 79 17.81 -8.50 -4.53
N LEU A 80 18.41 -7.83 -3.56
CA LEU A 80 17.77 -7.31 -2.37
C LEU A 80 17.64 -5.79 -2.48
N VAL A 81 16.53 -5.28 -1.97
CA VAL A 81 16.30 -3.84 -1.81
C VAL A 81 16.03 -3.60 -0.33
N LEU A 82 16.78 -2.69 0.27
CA LEU A 82 16.61 -2.26 1.65
C LEU A 82 16.11 -0.81 1.64
N LEU A 83 14.98 -0.58 2.30
CA LEU A 83 14.33 0.73 2.39
C LEU A 83 14.08 1.05 3.86
N ARG A 84 14.26 2.32 4.25
CA ARG A 84 13.80 2.78 5.56
C ARG A 84 12.32 3.11 5.47
N ALA A 85 11.51 2.62 6.41
CA ALA A 85 10.07 2.88 6.45
C ALA A 85 9.75 4.39 6.38
N ARG A 86 10.51 5.21 7.11
CA ARG A 86 10.38 6.67 7.06
C ARG A 86 10.61 7.26 5.67
N GLU A 87 11.59 6.78 4.91
CA GLU A 87 11.85 7.28 3.56
C GLU A 87 10.73 6.89 2.59
N VAL A 88 10.15 5.71 2.78
CA VAL A 88 8.97 5.25 2.01
C VAL A 88 7.75 6.12 2.33
N TYR A 89 7.52 6.39 3.61
CA TYR A 89 6.44 7.27 4.06
C TYR A 89 6.60 8.69 3.50
N ASP A 90 7.76 9.32 3.66
CA ASP A 90 8.03 10.67 3.18
C ASP A 90 7.93 10.77 1.65
N ALA A 91 8.27 9.70 0.93
CA ALA A 91 8.09 9.60 -0.52
C ALA A 91 6.61 9.46 -0.89
N GLY A 92 5.85 8.64 -0.16
CA GLY A 92 4.41 8.47 -0.30
C GLY A 92 3.66 9.79 -0.09
N VAL A 93 3.94 10.52 0.99
CA VAL A 93 3.36 11.85 1.27
C VAL A 93 3.56 12.79 0.09
N ALA A 94 4.80 12.94 -0.39
CA ALA A 94 5.09 13.87 -1.47
C ALA A 94 4.48 13.46 -2.82
N LEU A 95 4.22 12.17 -3.03
CA LEU A 95 3.49 11.71 -4.21
C LEU A 95 1.98 11.92 -4.05
N ALA A 96 1.44 11.70 -2.85
CA ALA A 96 0.04 11.96 -2.53
C ALA A 96 -0.32 13.44 -2.69
N ASP A 97 0.56 14.35 -2.25
CA ASP A 97 0.40 15.80 -2.44
C ASP A 97 0.35 16.21 -3.92
N ARG A 98 0.83 15.34 -4.83
CA ARG A 98 0.79 15.52 -6.29
C ARG A 98 -0.32 14.68 -6.96
N GLY A 99 -1.10 13.92 -6.19
CA GLY A 99 -2.11 12.99 -6.72
C GLY A 99 -1.52 11.77 -7.46
N LEU A 100 -0.26 11.43 -7.20
CA LEU A 100 0.47 10.35 -7.89
C LEU A 100 0.55 9.05 -7.08
N PHE A 101 0.20 9.09 -5.78
CA PHE A 101 0.20 7.91 -4.93
C PHE A 101 -0.84 8.02 -3.79
N PRO A 102 -1.57 6.94 -3.48
CA PRO A 102 -1.71 5.73 -4.29
C PRO A 102 -2.44 6.03 -5.61
N ARG A 103 -2.35 5.11 -6.58
CA ARG A 103 -3.10 5.22 -7.84
C ARG A 103 -4.44 4.52 -7.73
N GLN A 104 -5.42 5.04 -8.46
CA GLN A 104 -6.71 4.40 -8.63
C GLN A 104 -6.78 3.81 -10.04
N ARG A 105 -7.23 2.57 -10.15
CA ARG A 105 -7.61 1.96 -11.42
C ARG A 105 -8.83 2.68 -11.98
N ALA A 106 -8.87 2.84 -13.30
CA ALA A 106 -10.10 3.26 -13.96
C ALA A 106 -11.23 2.30 -13.58
N ALA A 107 -12.39 2.85 -13.23
CA ALA A 107 -13.57 2.01 -13.01
C ALA A 107 -13.86 1.25 -14.32
N PRO A 108 -14.20 -0.05 -14.24
CA PRO A 108 -14.67 -0.75 -15.42
C PRO A 108 -15.90 0.00 -15.99
N PRO A 109 -16.05 0.08 -17.33
CA PRO A 109 -17.22 0.69 -17.94
C PRO A 109 -18.48 0.00 -17.41
N PRO A 110 -19.60 0.74 -17.24
CA PRO A 110 -20.87 0.12 -16.87
C PRO A 110 -21.27 -0.93 -17.91
N PRO A 111 -21.98 -2.00 -17.49
CA PRO A 111 -22.42 -3.07 -18.37
C PRO A 111 -23.38 -2.60 -19.46
#